data_AF-A0A428QUZ2-F1
#
_entry.id   AF-A0A428QUZ2-F1
#
_cell.length_a   1.000
_cell.length_b   1.000
_cell.length_c   1.000
_cell.angle_alpha   90.00
_cell.angle_beta   90.00
_cell.angle_gamma   90.00
#
_symmetry.space_group_name_H-M   'P 1'
#
loop_
_entity.id
_entity.type
_entity.pdbx_description
1 polymer ?
#
loop_
_entity_poly.entity_id
_entity_poly.type
_entity_poly.pdbx_seq_one_letter_code
_entity_poly.pdbx_strand_id
1 'polypeptide(L)'
;MWGGYGYAIQRRVLESFKDETCKYDVWSRDDLFKCKYEPGTFFTNHFVVLEKTSTCLTMRGCFGPRQDPPTPQNVDNLFELRAELDEERGVVKLKLRCLTFDGTEGAKENPDPFGGVAGFLHRRYSSLLVESGAGNCLR
;
A
#
# COMPACT_ATOMS: atom_id res chain seq x y z
N MET A 1 3.89 -8.83 -2.97
CA MET A 1 2.54 -8.34 -2.60
C MET A 1 1.83 -7.70 -3.78
N TRP A 2 2.34 -6.60 -4.34
CA TRP A 2 1.63 -5.82 -5.38
C TRP A 2 1.55 -6.48 -6.76
N GLY A 3 2.44 -7.40 -7.12
CA GLY A 3 2.25 -8.24 -8.32
C GLY A 3 1.24 -9.39 -8.13
N GLY A 4 0.76 -9.62 -6.91
CA GLY A 4 -0.09 -10.74 -6.55
C GLY A 4 -1.52 -10.61 -7.07
N TYR A 5 -2.26 -11.73 -7.04
CA TYR A 5 -3.66 -11.76 -7.47
C TYR A 5 -4.57 -10.88 -6.59
N GLY A 6 -4.25 -10.71 -5.31
CA GLY A 6 -5.03 -9.86 -4.40
C GLY A 6 -5.06 -8.42 -4.91
N TYR A 7 -3.89 -7.90 -5.32
CA TYR A 7 -3.78 -6.53 -5.80
C TYR A 7 -4.31 -6.33 -7.23
N ALA A 8 -4.48 -7.39 -8.01
CA ALA A 8 -5.02 -7.28 -9.36
C ALA A 8 -6.42 -6.64 -9.38
N ILE A 9 -7.23 -6.85 -8.32
CA ILE A 9 -8.56 -6.26 -8.18
C ILE A 9 -8.46 -4.74 -8.08
N GLN A 10 -7.70 -4.23 -7.10
CA GLN A 10 -7.52 -2.78 -6.92
C GLN A 10 -6.81 -2.17 -8.11
N ARG A 11 -5.76 -2.80 -8.64
CA ARG A 11 -5.03 -2.30 -9.80
C ARG A 11 -5.92 -2.04 -11.00
N ARG A 12 -6.89 -2.93 -11.27
CA ARG A 12 -7.86 -2.76 -12.36
C ARG A 12 -8.81 -1.58 -12.12
N VAL A 13 -9.18 -1.32 -10.86
CA VAL A 13 -9.93 -0.11 -10.49
C VAL A 13 -9.06 1.12 -10.72
N LEU A 14 -7.80 1.10 -10.27
CA LEU A 14 -6.86 2.21 -10.38
C LEU A 14 -6.45 2.53 -11.82
N GLU A 15 -6.42 1.55 -12.72
CA GLU A 15 -6.16 1.73 -14.15
C GLU A 15 -7.16 2.70 -14.81
N SER A 16 -8.38 2.81 -14.29
CA SER A 16 -9.38 3.78 -14.79
C SER A 16 -9.05 5.24 -14.43
N PHE A 17 -8.14 5.46 -13.49
CA PHE A 17 -7.65 6.77 -13.06
C PHE A 17 -6.27 7.09 -13.62
N LYS A 18 -5.78 6.29 -14.59
CA LYS A 18 -4.49 6.49 -15.21
C LYS A 18 -4.53 7.69 -16.16
N ASP A 19 -3.55 8.57 -16.03
CA ASP A 19 -3.36 9.76 -16.86
C ASP A 19 -1.87 9.97 -17.19
N GLU A 20 -1.53 11.09 -17.84
CA GLU A 20 -0.15 11.43 -18.20
C GLU A 20 0.77 11.68 -16.99
N THR A 21 0.21 12.01 -15.82
CA THR A 21 1.01 12.33 -14.62
C THR A 21 1.64 11.09 -13.99
N CYS A 22 1.04 9.92 -14.21
CA CYS A 22 1.49 8.62 -13.71
C CYS A 22 2.18 7.76 -14.78
N LYS A 23 2.64 8.35 -15.89
CA LYS A 23 3.32 7.64 -16.98
C LYS A 23 4.59 6.88 -16.55
N TYR A 24 5.28 7.37 -15.53
CA TYR A 24 6.53 6.79 -15.01
C TYR A 24 6.31 5.88 -13.79
N ASP A 25 5.07 5.73 -13.34
CA ASP A 25 4.76 4.88 -12.20
C ASP A 25 4.86 3.40 -12.59
N VAL A 26 5.10 2.56 -11.60
CA VAL A 26 5.06 1.10 -11.79
C VAL A 26 3.60 0.63 -11.85
N TRP A 27 3.22 -0.01 -12.97
CA TRP A 27 1.83 -0.43 -13.22
C TRP A 27 1.67 -1.92 -13.57
N SER A 28 2.54 -2.46 -14.43
CA SER A 28 2.32 -3.83 -14.90
C SER A 28 2.58 -4.83 -13.78
N ARG A 29 1.92 -5.99 -13.84
CA ARG A 29 2.11 -7.05 -12.85
C ARG A 29 3.58 -7.45 -12.74
N ASP A 30 4.24 -7.58 -13.88
CA ASP A 30 5.63 -8.02 -13.96
C ASP A 30 6.58 -6.95 -13.43
N ASP A 31 6.31 -5.67 -13.72
CA ASP A 31 7.10 -4.57 -13.18
C ASP A 31 6.90 -4.44 -11.66
N LEU A 32 5.69 -4.67 -11.15
CA LEU A 32 5.43 -4.69 -9.70
C LEU A 32 6.17 -5.84 -8.98
N PHE A 33 6.47 -6.95 -9.65
CA PHE A 33 7.33 -8.01 -9.08
C PHE A 33 8.81 -7.69 -9.19
N LYS A 34 9.25 -7.05 -10.28
CA LYS A 34 10.67 -6.71 -10.52
C LYS A 34 11.10 -5.43 -9.81
N CYS A 35 10.15 -4.57 -9.45
CA CYS A 35 10.41 -3.31 -8.80
C CYS A 35 11.10 -3.54 -7.45
N LYS A 36 12.19 -2.81 -7.21
CA LYS A 36 12.91 -2.86 -5.94
C LYS A 36 12.23 -2.02 -4.85
N TYR A 37 11.27 -1.16 -5.19
CA TYR A 37 10.59 -0.26 -4.25
C TYR A 37 11.58 0.61 -3.46
N GLU A 38 12.49 1.29 -4.15
CA GLU A 38 13.38 2.26 -3.50
C GLU A 38 12.59 3.51 -3.06
N PRO A 39 13.02 4.24 -2.02
CA PRO A 39 12.36 5.49 -1.61
C PRO A 39 12.14 6.45 -2.79
N GLY A 40 10.95 7.05 -2.85
CA GLY A 40 10.51 7.88 -3.97
C GLY A 40 9.90 7.11 -5.15
N THR A 41 9.87 5.78 -5.11
CA THR A 41 9.17 4.99 -6.14
C THR A 41 7.67 5.23 -6.03
N PHE A 42 7.08 5.73 -7.13
CA PHE A 42 5.64 5.79 -7.31
C PHE A 42 5.15 4.53 -8.02
N PHE A 43 4.04 3.98 -7.54
CA PHE A 43 3.39 2.86 -8.21
C PHE A 43 1.88 3.04 -8.19
N THR A 44 1.27 2.68 -9.31
CA THR A 44 -0.18 2.70 -9.51
C THR A 44 -0.88 4.01 -9.12
N ASN A 45 -0.25 5.17 -9.36
CA ASN A 45 -0.78 6.51 -9.09
C ASN A 45 -0.89 6.89 -7.61
N HIS A 46 -1.26 5.95 -6.74
CA HIS A 46 -1.75 6.24 -5.41
C HIS A 46 -0.72 6.01 -4.30
N PHE A 47 0.38 5.33 -4.60
CA PHE A 47 1.37 4.94 -3.60
C PHE A 47 2.74 5.51 -3.90
N VAL A 48 3.42 5.94 -2.84
CA VAL A 48 4.83 6.34 -2.87
C VAL A 48 5.58 5.66 -1.75
N VAL A 49 6.74 5.08 -2.06
CA VAL A 49 7.64 4.51 -1.06
C VAL A 49 8.32 5.64 -0.30
N LEU A 50 8.19 5.64 1.02
CA LEU A 50 8.84 6.62 1.89
C LEU A 50 10.19 6.11 2.40
N GLU A 51 10.22 4.87 2.87
CA GLU A 51 11.40 4.28 3.48
C GLU A 51 11.45 2.77 3.19
N LYS A 52 12.65 2.24 3.05
CA LYS A 52 12.90 0.82 2.87
C LYS A 52 14.12 0.40 3.70
N THR A 53 13.94 -0.68 4.45
CA THR A 53 15.01 -1.42 5.12
C THR A 53 15.01 -2.88 4.65
N SER A 54 15.88 -3.72 5.20
CA SER A 54 15.91 -5.15 4.87
C SER A 54 14.65 -5.91 5.31
N THR A 55 13.94 -5.41 6.32
CA THR A 55 12.79 -6.09 6.95
C THR A 55 11.53 -5.24 6.99
N CYS A 56 11.58 -3.98 6.55
CA CYS A 56 10.46 -3.05 6.60
C CYS A 56 10.37 -2.22 5.31
N LEU A 57 9.15 -2.00 4.83
CA LEU A 57 8.83 -1.10 3.74
C LEU A 57 7.69 -0.19 4.18
N THR A 58 7.97 1.11 4.25
CA THR A 58 6.99 2.13 4.62
C THR A 58 6.58 2.88 3.36
N MET A 59 5.27 3.04 3.15
CA MET A 59 4.73 3.72 1.98
C MET A 59 3.52 4.57 2.38
N ARG A 60 3.38 5.70 1.70
CA ARG A 60 2.17 6.52 1.78
C ARG A 60 1.22 6.11 0.67
N GLY A 61 -0.07 6.04 0.98
CA GLY A 61 -1.12 5.89 -0.02
C GLY A 61 -2.25 6.91 0.16
N CYS A 62 -2.77 7.47 -0.92
CA CYS A 62 -3.88 8.42 -0.89
C CYS A 62 -4.94 8.08 -1.94
N PHE A 63 -6.19 8.52 -1.71
CA PHE A 63 -7.26 8.38 -2.72
C PHE A 63 -7.09 9.31 -3.91
N GLY A 64 -6.40 10.43 -3.71
CA GLY A 64 -6.07 11.35 -4.79
C GLY A 64 -5.07 10.73 -5.77
N PRO A 65 -5.09 11.16 -7.05
CA PRO A 65 -4.05 10.80 -8.00
C PRO A 65 -2.68 11.31 -7.55
N ARG A 66 -1.63 10.82 -8.20
CA ARG A 66 -0.24 11.15 -7.91
C ARG A 66 -0.06 12.67 -7.84
N GLN A 67 0.59 13.11 -6.77
CA GLN A 67 0.99 14.50 -6.56
C GLN A 67 2.51 14.57 -6.54
N ASP A 68 3.07 15.52 -7.27
CA ASP A 68 4.51 15.80 -7.31
C ASP A 68 4.73 17.33 -7.16
N PRO A 69 5.09 17.83 -5.96
CA PRO A 69 5.38 17.07 -4.74
C PRO A 69 4.12 16.54 -4.03
N PRO A 70 4.20 15.44 -3.26
CA PRO A 70 3.08 14.95 -2.47
C PRO A 70 2.63 15.97 -1.40
N THR A 71 1.33 16.31 -1.35
CA THR A 71 0.78 17.23 -0.35
C THR A 71 -0.23 16.52 0.55
N PRO A 72 -0.40 16.90 1.83
CA PRO A 72 -1.33 16.23 2.74
C PRO A 72 -2.77 16.21 2.21
N GLN A 73 -3.47 15.09 2.42
CA GLN A 73 -4.84 14.85 1.97
C GLN A 73 -5.78 14.62 3.15
N ASN A 74 -7.07 14.92 2.95
CA ASN A 74 -8.12 14.68 3.95
C ASN A 74 -8.30 13.19 4.29
N VAL A 75 -7.86 12.29 3.39
CA VAL A 75 -7.74 10.86 3.64
C VAL A 75 -6.36 10.38 3.17
N ASP A 76 -5.41 10.40 4.09
CA ASP A 76 -4.05 9.89 3.91
C ASP A 76 -3.87 8.56 4.61
N ASN A 77 -3.06 7.69 4.02
CA ASN A 77 -2.72 6.39 4.59
C ASN A 77 -1.21 6.23 4.69
N LEU A 78 -0.76 5.71 5.83
CA LEU A 78 0.58 5.21 6.03
C LEU A 78 0.52 3.69 6.17
N PHE A 79 1.22 3.00 5.28
CA PHE A 79 1.33 1.55 5.32
C PHE A 79 2.74 1.15 5.74
N GLU A 80 2.83 0.23 6.69
CA GLU A 80 4.07 -0.43 7.10
C GLU A 80 3.94 -1.92 6.76
N LEU A 81 4.78 -2.40 5.83
CA LEU A 81 4.95 -3.82 5.56
C LEU A 81 6.22 -4.30 6.25
N ARG A 82 6.09 -5.23 7.18
CA ARG A 82 7.21 -5.74 7.98
C ARG A 82 7.31 -7.26 7.91
N ALA A 83 8.53 -7.77 7.79
CA ALA A 83 8.87 -9.17 7.93
C ALA A 83 9.69 -9.36 9.21
N GLU A 84 9.18 -10.14 10.15
CA GLU A 84 9.86 -10.44 11.41
C GLU A 84 10.16 -11.94 11.49
N LEU A 85 11.42 -12.31 11.74
CA LEU A 85 11.79 -13.70 12.01
C LEU A 85 11.47 -14.04 13.47
N ASP A 86 10.69 -15.08 13.69
CA ASP A 86 10.47 -15.71 14.99
C ASP A 86 11.36 -16.96 15.04
N GLU A 87 12.55 -16.81 15.62
CA GLU A 87 13.57 -17.86 15.67
C GLU A 87 13.12 -19.08 16.49
N GLU A 88 12.42 -18.84 17.61
CA GLU A 88 11.92 -19.92 18.49
C GLU A 88 10.95 -20.85 17.75
N ARG A 89 10.09 -20.27 16.91
CA ARG A 89 9.09 -21.02 16.15
C ARG A 89 9.57 -21.41 14.76
N GLY A 90 10.71 -20.88 14.31
CA GLY A 90 11.23 -21.07 12.95
C GLY A 90 10.30 -20.52 11.86
N VAL A 91 9.57 -19.44 12.13
CA VAL A 91 8.60 -18.85 11.17
C VAL A 91 8.87 -17.37 10.91
N VAL A 92 8.50 -16.90 9.72
CA VAL A 92 8.51 -15.46 9.39
C VAL A 92 7.09 -14.91 9.53
N LYS A 93 6.93 -13.88 10.36
CA LYS A 93 5.68 -13.13 10.53
C LYS A 93 5.67 -11.96 9.56
N LEU A 94 4.78 -12.04 8.56
CA LEU A 94 4.51 -10.94 7.63
C LEU A 94 3.38 -10.09 8.19
N LYS A 95 3.64 -8.80 8.42
CA LYS A 95 2.69 -7.85 9.00
C LYS A 95 2.45 -6.70 8.02
N LEU A 96 1.18 -6.37 7.83
CA LEU A 96 0.77 -5.12 7.17
C LEU A 96 0.04 -4.28 8.21
N ARG A 97 0.58 -3.11 8.52
CA ARG A 97 -0.11 -2.08 9.29
C ARG A 97 -0.57 -0.99 8.34
N CYS A 98 -1.76 -0.47 8.59
CA CYS A 98 -2.35 0.62 7.85
C CYS A 98 -2.87 1.62 8.87
N LEU A 99 -2.39 2.86 8.78
CA LEU A 99 -2.89 3.99 9.55
C LEU A 99 -3.55 4.96 8.58
N THR A 100 -4.83 5.22 8.76
CA THR A 100 -5.56 6.22 7.97
C THR A 100 -5.82 7.44 8.84
N PHE A 101 -5.57 8.64 8.29
CA PHE A 101 -5.68 9.90 9.02
C PHE A 101 -5.99 11.07 8.08
N ASP A 102 -6.46 12.18 8.66
CA ASP A 102 -6.61 13.46 7.97
C ASP A 102 -5.28 14.23 8.03
N GLY A 103 -4.58 14.31 6.91
CA GLY A 103 -3.31 15.02 6.80
C GLY A 103 -3.45 16.54 6.73
N THR A 104 -4.66 17.06 6.49
CA THR A 104 -4.92 18.50 6.30
C THR A 104 -5.33 19.21 7.59
N GLU A 105 -6.12 18.54 8.43
CA GLU A 105 -6.70 19.15 9.64
C GLU A 105 -6.21 18.48 10.93
N GLY A 106 -5.30 17.51 10.84
CA GLY A 106 -4.70 16.82 11.99
C GLY A 106 -5.64 15.82 12.68
N ALA A 107 -5.27 15.36 13.88
CA ALA A 107 -6.04 14.38 14.63
C ALA A 107 -7.35 14.99 15.15
N LYS A 108 -8.48 14.53 14.62
CA LYS A 108 -9.82 14.86 15.12
C LYS A 108 -10.31 13.74 16.05
N GLU A 109 -11.17 14.09 17.02
CA GLU A 109 -11.87 13.11 17.87
C GLU A 109 -12.94 12.30 17.10
N ASN A 110 -13.20 12.66 15.84
CA ASN A 110 -14.18 11.97 15.02
C ASN A 110 -13.77 10.53 14.69
N PRO A 111 -14.76 9.63 14.49
CA PRO A 111 -14.50 8.25 14.12
C PRO A 111 -13.71 8.16 12.81
N ASP A 112 -12.88 7.12 12.70
CA ASP A 112 -12.07 6.73 11.54
C ASP A 112 -12.65 7.29 10.22
N PRO A 113 -11.95 8.19 9.51
CA PRO A 113 -12.44 8.77 8.26
C PRO A 113 -12.72 7.70 7.19
N PHE A 114 -12.18 6.50 7.39
CA PHE A 114 -12.43 5.33 6.59
C PHE A 114 -13.34 4.30 7.26
N GLY A 115 -14.20 4.73 8.18
CA GLY A 115 -15.14 3.87 8.93
C GLY A 115 -16.30 3.29 8.10
N GLY A 116 -17.21 2.59 8.78
CA GLY A 116 -18.41 2.00 8.16
C GLY A 116 -18.15 0.76 7.29
N VAL A 117 -19.08 0.49 6.36
CA VAL A 117 -19.06 -0.72 5.50
C VAL A 117 -17.86 -0.71 4.55
N ALA A 118 -17.53 0.45 3.96
CA ALA A 118 -16.38 0.60 3.07
C ALA A 118 -15.06 0.29 3.78
N GLY A 119 -14.87 0.83 5.00
CA GLY A 119 -13.75 0.51 5.86
C GLY A 119 -13.62 -0.96 6.22
N PHE A 120 -14.74 -1.57 6.58
CA PHE A 120 -14.77 -3.00 6.86
C PHE A 120 -14.35 -3.84 5.65
N LEU A 121 -14.91 -3.56 4.48
CA LEU A 121 -14.55 -4.26 3.23
C LEU A 121 -13.07 -4.06 2.89
N HIS A 122 -12.54 -2.84 3.03
CA HIS A 122 -11.14 -2.56 2.79
C HIS A 122 -10.22 -3.32 3.75
N ARG A 123 -10.56 -3.40 5.05
CA ARG A 123 -9.80 -4.22 6.01
C ARG A 123 -9.78 -5.69 5.62
N ARG A 124 -10.90 -6.24 5.14
CA ARG A 124 -10.96 -7.63 4.63
C ARG A 124 -10.12 -7.82 3.38
N TYR A 125 -10.18 -6.86 2.47
CA TYR A 125 -9.35 -6.84 1.28
C TYR A 125 -7.85 -6.77 1.60
N SER A 126 -7.45 -5.97 2.59
CA SER A 126 -6.05 -5.92 3.06
C SER A 126 -5.57 -7.27 3.60
N SER A 127 -6.43 -8.07 4.24
CA SER A 127 -6.08 -9.44 4.63
C SER A 127 -5.77 -10.32 3.41
N LEU A 128 -6.60 -10.24 2.37
CA LEU A 128 -6.39 -10.97 1.10
C LEU A 128 -5.09 -10.54 0.40
N LEU A 129 -4.74 -9.25 0.47
CA LEU A 129 -3.48 -8.72 -0.06
C LEU A 129 -2.26 -9.34 0.63
N VAL A 130 -2.30 -9.46 1.96
CA VAL A 130 -1.24 -10.10 2.74
C VAL A 130 -1.13 -11.58 2.41
N GLU A 131 -2.25 -12.30 2.36
CA GLU A 131 -2.27 -13.72 2.02
C GLU A 131 -1.72 -13.98 0.61
N SER A 132 -2.17 -13.20 -0.38
CA SER A 132 -1.64 -13.24 -1.74
C SER A 132 -0.15 -12.92 -1.78
N GLY A 133 0.31 -11.94 -1.00
CA GLY A 133 1.71 -11.58 -0.85
C GLY A 133 2.54 -12.73 -0.28
N ALA A 134 2.11 -13.30 0.85
CA ALA A 134 2.76 -14.41 1.53
C ALA A 134 2.89 -15.65 0.62
N GLY A 135 1.84 -15.97 -0.13
CA GLY A 135 1.87 -17.09 -1.08
C GLY A 135 2.92 -16.94 -2.19
N ASN A 136 3.35 -15.71 -2.52
CA ASN A 136 4.45 -15.49 -3.47
C ASN A 136 5.84 -15.64 -2.84
N CYS A 137 5.95 -15.64 -1.51
CA CYS A 137 7.22 -15.89 -0.80
C CYS A 137 7.48 -17.39 -0.59
N LEU A 138 6.47 -18.23 -0.80
CA LEU A 138 6.55 -19.69 -0.65
C LEU A 138 6.79 -20.43 -1.98
N ARG A 139 6.84 -19.70 -3.10
CA ARG A 139 7.07 -20.23 -4.45
C ARG A 139 8.48 -19.93 -4.89
#